data_AF-A0A3C2B160-F1
#
_entry.id   AF-A0A3C2B160-F1
#
_cell.length_a   1.000
_cell.length_b   1.000
_cell.length_c   1.000
_cell.angle_alpha   90.00
_cell.angle_beta   90.00
_cell.angle_gamma   90.00
#
_symmetry.space_group_name_H-M   'P 1'
#
loop_
_entity.id
_entity.type
_entity.pdbx_description
1 polymer ?
#
loop_
_entity_poly.entity_id
_entity_poly.type
_entity_poly.pdbx_seq_one_letter_code
_entity_poly.pdbx_strand_id
1 'polypeptide(L)'
;EVWCDATGATIPAALFAWLPGRDLGKAATPEALHEVGRITAALHEHTERWHLPPGARLQSLRSVLAELPDRLDHPLPEFTAPRRALWAQARAVCQAATDAVWARSTPQVLHADIHLANLKLHRGKVALFDFDDSAIGVPLQDLAISVYYVRGHEGLEEALFDGYASVRPLPAASREEFEGVVAGRQLLLLDDLVATGNAALQAIFARYVRNAEIKLRHFLATGRFEHRLEGVETLW
;
A
#
# COMPACT_ATOMS: atom_id res chain seq x y z
N GLU A 1 -17.63 -3.28 -22.31
CA GLU A 1 -17.45 -4.71 -21.97
C GLU A 1 -16.99 -5.45 -23.21
N VAL A 2 -16.31 -6.58 -23.04
CA VAL A 2 -15.78 -7.44 -24.11
C VAL A 2 -16.01 -8.91 -23.75
N TRP A 3 -16.22 -9.77 -24.75
CA TRP A 3 -16.32 -11.21 -24.54
C TRP A 3 -14.93 -11.82 -24.22
N CYS A 4 -14.86 -12.73 -23.24
CA CYS A 4 -13.65 -13.45 -22.89
C CYS A 4 -13.87 -14.97 -22.96
N ASP A 5 -13.23 -15.62 -23.94
CA ASP A 5 -13.35 -17.08 -24.14
C ASP A 5 -12.86 -17.90 -22.94
N ALA A 6 -11.83 -17.42 -22.24
CA ALA A 6 -11.24 -18.13 -21.11
C ALA A 6 -12.19 -18.21 -19.91
N THR A 7 -13.05 -17.21 -19.73
CA THR A 7 -14.04 -17.18 -18.63
C THR A 7 -15.44 -17.57 -19.09
N GLY A 8 -15.69 -17.64 -20.40
CA GLY A 8 -17.01 -17.89 -20.97
C GLY A 8 -18.01 -16.77 -20.66
N ALA A 9 -17.53 -15.54 -20.43
CA ALA A 9 -18.35 -14.43 -19.98
C ALA A 9 -17.94 -13.09 -20.62
N THR A 10 -18.89 -12.16 -20.65
CA THR A 10 -18.63 -10.75 -20.95
C THR A 10 -18.02 -10.08 -19.72
N ILE A 11 -16.87 -9.41 -19.90
CA ILE A 11 -16.13 -8.73 -18.82
C ILE A 11 -16.04 -7.22 -19.06
N PRO A 12 -16.03 -6.40 -17.99
CA PRO A 12 -15.69 -4.98 -18.10
C PRO A 12 -14.29 -4.80 -18.71
N ALA A 13 -14.14 -3.76 -19.54
CA ALA A 13 -12.86 -3.40 -20.12
C ALA A 13 -12.80 -1.88 -20.37
N ALA A 14 -11.62 -1.30 -20.15
CA ALA A 14 -11.32 0.09 -20.43
C ALA A 14 -10.11 0.18 -21.38
N LEU A 15 -10.14 1.12 -22.32
CA LEU A 15 -9.04 1.39 -23.24
C LEU A 15 -8.38 2.71 -22.85
N PHE A 16 -7.07 2.65 -22.61
CA PHE A 16 -6.26 3.80 -22.25
C PHE A 16 -5.30 4.17 -23.37
N ALA A 17 -4.89 5.43 -23.42
CA ALA A 17 -3.75 5.84 -24.23
C ALA A 17 -2.46 5.22 -23.69
N TRP A 18 -1.51 4.92 -24.57
CA TRP A 18 -0.22 4.38 -24.16
C TRP A 18 0.56 5.38 -23.31
N LEU A 19 0.98 4.95 -22.12
CA LEU A 19 1.84 5.73 -21.23
C LEU A 19 3.31 5.38 -21.50
N PRO A 20 4.12 6.30 -22.08
CA PRO A 20 5.51 6.01 -22.39
C PRO A 20 6.35 5.90 -21.11
N GLY A 21 7.48 5.19 -21.22
CA GLY A 21 8.41 5.01 -20.10
C GLY A 21 8.50 3.57 -19.64
N ARG A 22 9.51 3.31 -18.81
CA ARG A 22 9.64 2.04 -18.09
C ARG A 22 8.95 2.16 -16.74
N ASP A 23 8.59 1.03 -16.13
CA ASP A 23 8.22 1.03 -14.71
C ASP A 23 9.39 1.55 -13.89
N LEU A 24 9.10 2.37 -12.88
CA LEU A 24 10.11 2.90 -11.99
C LEU A 24 10.81 1.73 -11.29
N GLY A 25 10.03 0.82 -10.70
CA GLY A 25 10.50 -0.47 -10.17
C GLY A 25 11.82 -0.37 -9.40
N LYS A 26 12.76 -1.27 -9.71
CA LYS A 26 14.11 -1.28 -9.09
C LYS A 26 15.00 -0.09 -9.45
N ALA A 27 14.57 0.80 -10.36
CA ALA A 27 15.30 1.98 -10.78
C ALA A 27 14.90 3.26 -10.03
N ALA A 28 14.22 3.12 -8.89
CA ALA A 28 13.90 4.21 -7.98
C ALA A 28 15.17 4.95 -7.53
N THR A 29 15.18 6.27 -7.72
CA THR A 29 16.21 7.19 -7.22
C THR A 29 15.55 8.24 -6.32
N PRO A 30 16.30 8.94 -5.45
CA PRO A 30 15.75 10.04 -4.66
C PRO A 30 15.02 11.08 -5.52
N GLU A 31 15.55 11.44 -6.68
CA GLU A 31 14.92 12.41 -7.58
C GLU A 31 13.57 11.91 -8.11
N ALA A 32 13.48 10.62 -8.44
CA ALA A 32 12.23 10.02 -8.87
C ALA A 32 11.23 9.96 -7.71
N LEU A 33 11.65 9.65 -6.49
CA LEU A 33 10.77 9.57 -5.33
C LEU A 33 10.30 10.95 -4.86
N HIS A 34 11.12 11.98 -5.00
CA HIS A 34 10.67 13.36 -4.86
C HIS A 34 9.54 13.68 -5.83
N GLU A 35 9.67 13.28 -7.10
CA GLU A 35 8.59 13.48 -8.07
C GLU A 35 7.33 12.65 -7.74
N VAL A 36 7.48 11.43 -7.22
CA VAL A 36 6.36 10.62 -6.69
C VAL A 36 5.64 11.40 -5.58
N GLY A 37 6.37 11.89 -4.58
CA GLY A 37 5.79 12.65 -3.48
C GLY A 37 5.03 13.88 -3.96
N ARG A 38 5.62 14.62 -4.91
CA ARG A 38 5.01 15.80 -5.53
C ARG A 38 3.71 15.46 -6.25
N ILE A 39 3.67 14.37 -7.01
CA ILE A 39 2.45 13.91 -7.72
C ILE A 39 1.40 13.41 -6.74
N THR A 40 1.78 12.68 -5.68
CA THR A 40 0.86 12.24 -4.63
C THR A 40 0.22 13.44 -3.92
N ALA A 41 0.99 14.48 -3.62
CA ALA A 41 0.45 15.72 -3.05
C ALA A 41 -0.53 16.42 -4.01
N ALA A 42 -0.18 16.54 -5.30
CA ALA A 42 -1.06 17.14 -6.30
C ALA A 42 -2.36 16.33 -6.50
N LEU A 43 -2.29 15.00 -6.46
CA LEU A 43 -3.46 14.13 -6.44
C LEU A 43 -4.33 14.45 -5.23
N HIS A 44 -3.73 14.54 -4.03
CA HIS A 44 -4.47 14.86 -2.82
C HIS A 44 -5.14 16.24 -2.83
N GLU A 45 -4.49 17.28 -3.37
CA GLU A 45 -5.12 18.60 -3.55
C GLU A 45 -6.30 18.56 -4.51
N HIS A 46 -6.20 17.76 -5.57
CA HIS A 46 -7.30 17.55 -6.51
C HIS A 46 -8.48 16.85 -5.82
N THR A 47 -8.21 15.75 -5.12
CA THR A 47 -9.24 14.93 -4.48
C THR A 47 -9.91 15.59 -3.28
N GLU A 48 -9.27 16.58 -2.66
CA GLU A 48 -9.87 17.38 -1.58
C GLU A 48 -11.11 18.16 -2.04
N ARG A 49 -11.18 18.50 -3.34
CA ARG A 49 -12.28 19.26 -3.96
C ARG A 49 -13.13 18.42 -4.90
N TRP A 50 -12.63 17.25 -5.26
CA TRP A 50 -13.34 16.34 -6.15
C TRP A 50 -14.41 15.57 -5.39
N HIS A 51 -15.57 15.43 -6.02
CA HIS A 51 -16.69 14.67 -5.48
C HIS A 51 -16.95 13.49 -6.39
N LEU A 52 -17.17 12.32 -5.78
CA LEU A 52 -17.58 11.13 -6.52
C LEU A 52 -18.89 11.42 -7.27
N PRO A 53 -19.01 10.99 -8.55
CA PRO A 53 -20.27 11.08 -9.27
C PRO A 53 -21.41 10.37 -8.52
N PRO A 54 -22.67 10.82 -8.66
CA PRO A 54 -23.80 10.15 -8.04
C PRO A 54 -23.84 8.65 -8.37
N GLY A 55 -23.96 7.81 -7.34
CA GLY A 55 -24.01 6.36 -7.47
C GLY A 55 -22.65 5.66 -7.54
N ALA A 56 -21.54 6.40 -7.68
CA ALA A 56 -20.21 5.82 -7.55
C ALA A 56 -19.90 5.50 -6.08
N ARG A 57 -19.23 4.38 -5.85
CA ARG A 57 -18.76 3.95 -4.53
C ARG A 57 -17.31 3.50 -4.65
N LEU A 58 -16.49 3.91 -3.69
CA LEU A 58 -15.17 3.36 -3.46
C LEU A 58 -15.15 2.68 -2.09
N GLN A 59 -14.26 1.72 -1.92
CA GLN A 59 -14.03 1.07 -0.63
C GLN A 59 -13.43 2.05 0.39
N SER A 60 -13.66 1.80 1.69
CA SER A 60 -13.08 2.57 2.78
C SER A 60 -11.82 1.93 3.34
N LEU A 61 -10.75 2.72 3.48
CA LEU A 61 -9.51 2.34 4.17
C LEU A 61 -9.55 2.64 5.68
N ARG A 62 -10.74 2.78 6.27
CA ARG A 62 -10.88 3.05 7.72
C ARG A 62 -10.36 1.88 8.59
N SER A 63 -10.43 0.67 8.06
CA SER A 63 -9.89 -0.54 8.66
C SER A 63 -8.53 -0.89 8.04
N VAL A 64 -7.65 -1.54 8.81
CA VAL A 64 -6.37 -2.08 8.31
C VAL A 64 -6.55 -3.06 7.13
N LEU A 65 -7.66 -3.80 7.08
CA LEU A 65 -8.00 -4.66 5.93
C LEU A 65 -8.91 -3.99 4.89
N ALA A 66 -9.14 -2.68 5.00
CA ALA A 66 -10.18 -2.00 4.25
C ALA A 66 -11.55 -2.70 4.41
N GLU A 67 -12.25 -2.96 3.29
CA GLU A 67 -13.52 -3.70 3.26
C GLU A 67 -13.32 -5.19 2.89
N LEU A 68 -12.09 -5.71 2.95
CA LEU A 68 -11.81 -7.12 2.68
C LEU A 68 -12.24 -8.03 3.85
N PRO A 69 -12.69 -9.27 3.57
CA PRO A 69 -12.86 -10.31 4.59
C PRO A 69 -11.58 -10.52 5.40
N ASP A 70 -11.68 -10.72 6.71
CA ASP A 70 -10.51 -11.14 7.50
C ASP A 70 -10.24 -12.63 7.25
N ARG A 71 -9.22 -12.91 6.45
CA ARG A 71 -8.78 -14.26 6.09
C ARG A 71 -7.62 -14.74 6.94
N LEU A 72 -7.13 -13.93 7.88
CA LEU A 72 -6.04 -14.31 8.77
C LEU A 72 -6.45 -15.38 9.79
N ASP A 73 -7.72 -15.80 9.80
CA ASP A 73 -8.28 -16.92 10.55
C ASP A 73 -8.45 -18.22 9.71
N HIS A 74 -8.18 -18.19 8.40
CA HIS A 74 -8.33 -19.36 7.53
C HIS A 74 -7.50 -20.57 7.99
N PRO A 75 -8.00 -21.81 7.87
CA PRO A 75 -7.33 -23.02 8.38
C PRO A 75 -6.19 -23.50 7.47
N LEU A 76 -5.15 -22.67 7.30
CA LEU A 76 -3.96 -22.99 6.51
C LEU A 76 -2.82 -23.54 7.39
N PRO A 77 -2.00 -24.49 6.90
CA PRO A 77 -0.87 -25.06 7.64
C PRO A 77 0.12 -24.00 8.15
N GLU A 78 0.35 -22.94 7.38
CA GLU A 78 1.23 -21.84 7.72
C GLU A 78 0.68 -20.97 8.86
N PHE A 79 -0.63 -21.02 9.13
CA PHE A 79 -1.33 -20.11 10.04
C PHE A 79 -1.47 -20.72 11.44
N THR A 80 -0.33 -20.93 12.09
CA THR A 80 -0.26 -21.49 13.45
C THR A 80 -0.89 -20.54 14.49
N ALA A 81 -1.33 -21.09 15.63
CA ALA A 81 -1.91 -20.29 16.72
C ALA A 81 -0.99 -19.13 17.20
N PRO A 82 0.34 -19.33 17.36
CA PRO A 82 1.25 -18.23 17.68
C PRO A 82 1.30 -17.12 16.63
N ARG A 83 1.19 -17.46 15.34
CA ARG A 83 1.15 -16.47 14.25
C ARG A 83 -0.13 -15.67 14.25
N ARG A 84 -1.29 -16.32 14.45
CA ARG A 84 -2.58 -15.61 14.57
C ARG A 84 -2.59 -14.65 15.75
N ALA A 85 -2.05 -15.06 16.90
CA ALA A 85 -1.91 -14.18 18.05
C ALA A 85 -1.03 -12.96 17.74
N LEU A 86 0.09 -13.17 17.04
CA LEU A 86 0.97 -12.10 16.58
C LEU A 86 0.24 -11.13 15.62
N TRP A 87 -0.49 -11.64 14.64
CA TRP A 87 -1.24 -10.82 13.68
C TRP A 87 -2.37 -10.05 14.34
N ALA A 88 -3.09 -10.65 15.29
CA ALA A 88 -4.13 -9.96 16.05
C ALA A 88 -3.55 -8.81 16.87
N GLN A 89 -2.40 -9.02 17.54
CA GLN A 89 -1.70 -7.98 18.29
C GLN A 89 -1.23 -6.86 17.36
N ALA A 90 -0.57 -7.19 16.24
CA ALA A 90 -0.12 -6.21 15.25
C ALA A 90 -1.30 -5.43 14.65
N ARG A 91 -2.40 -6.11 14.29
CA ARG A 91 -3.62 -5.51 13.76
C ARG A 91 -4.19 -4.49 14.74
N ALA A 92 -4.25 -4.80 16.03
CA ALA A 92 -4.75 -3.86 17.04
C ALA A 92 -3.92 -2.57 17.10
N VAL A 93 -2.58 -2.69 17.04
CA VAL A 93 -1.68 -1.52 17.02
C VAL A 93 -1.85 -0.71 15.73
N CYS A 94 -1.89 -1.38 14.57
CA CYS A 94 -2.06 -0.72 13.27
C CYS A 94 -3.44 -0.04 13.15
N GLN A 95 -4.49 -0.64 13.70
CA GLN A 95 -5.84 -0.09 13.71
C GLN A 95 -5.91 1.15 14.59
N ALA A 96 -5.34 1.11 15.81
CA ALA A 96 -5.28 2.27 16.68
C ALA A 96 -4.55 3.46 16.02
N ALA A 97 -3.43 3.19 15.34
CA ALA A 97 -2.71 4.20 14.57
C ALA A 97 -3.57 4.76 13.43
N THR A 98 -4.24 3.90 12.67
CA THR A 98 -5.15 4.30 11.57
C THR A 98 -6.31 5.16 12.09
N ASP A 99 -6.92 4.77 13.22
CA ASP A 99 -8.01 5.51 13.84
C ASP A 99 -7.56 6.89 14.34
N ALA A 100 -6.36 6.99 14.91
CA ALA A 100 -5.80 8.25 15.40
C ALA A 100 -5.50 9.23 14.25
N VAL A 101 -4.87 8.77 13.17
CA VAL A 101 -4.59 9.63 12.00
C VAL A 101 -5.88 10.04 11.28
N TRP A 102 -6.88 9.15 11.26
CA TRP A 102 -8.17 9.44 10.66
C TRP A 102 -8.96 10.46 11.48
N ALA A 103 -8.97 10.37 12.80
CA ALA A 103 -9.66 11.33 13.67
C ALA A 103 -9.20 12.78 13.49
N ARG A 104 -7.98 12.97 12.96
CA ARG A 104 -7.35 14.27 12.74
C ARG A 104 -7.29 14.69 11.26
N SER A 105 -7.90 13.92 10.37
CA SER A 105 -7.85 14.13 8.92
C SER A 105 -9.24 14.15 8.31
N THR A 106 -9.37 14.79 7.15
CA THR A 106 -10.58 14.71 6.33
C THR A 106 -10.44 13.54 5.35
N PRO A 107 -11.36 12.56 5.34
CA PRO A 107 -11.34 11.50 4.35
C PRO A 107 -11.56 12.04 2.95
N GLN A 108 -10.79 11.53 2.00
CA GLN A 108 -10.85 11.89 0.58
C GLN A 108 -10.50 10.68 -0.28
N VAL A 109 -10.66 10.81 -1.60
CA VAL A 109 -10.21 9.75 -2.51
C VAL A 109 -8.68 9.69 -2.54
N LEU A 110 -8.15 8.48 -2.47
CA LEU A 110 -6.73 8.15 -2.59
C LEU A 110 -6.48 7.28 -3.83
N HIS A 111 -5.21 7.13 -4.21
CA HIS A 111 -4.83 6.08 -5.16
C HIS A 111 -4.88 4.70 -4.49
N ALA A 112 -4.48 4.62 -3.21
CA ALA A 112 -4.47 3.41 -2.39
C ALA A 112 -3.53 2.27 -2.83
N ASP A 113 -2.68 2.50 -3.83
CA ASP A 113 -1.71 1.51 -4.32
C ASP A 113 -0.48 2.14 -5.01
N ILE A 114 0.09 3.18 -4.41
CA ILE A 114 1.27 3.89 -4.94
C ILE A 114 2.54 3.07 -4.68
N HIS A 115 2.69 1.97 -5.43
CA HIS A 115 3.88 1.14 -5.40
C HIS A 115 4.75 1.34 -6.64
N LEU A 116 6.02 0.95 -6.58
CA LEU A 116 7.02 1.26 -7.62
C LEU A 116 6.68 0.70 -9.02
N ALA A 117 5.83 -0.31 -9.12
CA ALA A 117 5.37 -0.84 -10.41
C ALA A 117 4.18 -0.06 -11.03
N ASN A 118 3.48 0.79 -10.26
CA ASN A 118 2.36 1.64 -10.71
C ASN A 118 2.85 3.05 -11.08
N LEU A 119 4.15 3.18 -11.32
CA LEU A 119 4.83 4.43 -11.63
C LEU A 119 5.63 4.24 -12.92
N LYS A 120 5.36 5.04 -13.95
CA LYS A 120 6.21 5.11 -15.14
C LYS A 120 7.24 6.22 -15.00
N LEU A 121 8.48 5.94 -15.40
CA LEU A 121 9.53 6.94 -15.56
C LEU A 121 9.80 7.18 -17.04
N HIS A 122 9.59 8.42 -17.49
CA HIS A 122 9.87 8.84 -18.85
C HIS A 122 10.53 10.22 -18.88
N ARG A 123 11.78 10.29 -19.35
CA ARG A 123 12.54 11.55 -19.51
C ARG A 123 12.56 12.40 -18.21
N GLY A 124 12.79 11.76 -17.07
CA GLY A 124 12.83 12.41 -15.76
C GLY A 124 11.47 12.79 -15.18
N LYS A 125 10.36 12.45 -15.86
CA LYS A 125 9.00 12.64 -15.34
C LYS A 125 8.43 11.32 -14.85
N VAL A 126 7.74 11.37 -13.72
CA VAL A 126 6.98 10.25 -13.19
C VAL A 126 5.52 10.40 -13.62
N ALA A 127 4.87 9.29 -13.93
CA ALA A 127 3.43 9.23 -14.12
C ALA A 127 2.86 8.10 -13.27
N LEU A 128 1.84 8.42 -12.48
CA LEU A 128 1.06 7.50 -11.67
C LEU A 128 -0.08 6.92 -12.52
N PHE A 129 -0.30 5.61 -12.44
CA PHE A 129 -1.35 4.90 -13.15
C PHE A 129 -1.87 3.75 -12.29
N ASP A 130 -2.94 3.09 -12.76
CA ASP A 130 -3.61 1.98 -12.08
C ASP A 130 -4.46 2.38 -10.86
N PHE A 131 -5.54 3.12 -11.13
CA PHE A 131 -6.47 3.64 -10.12
C PHE A 131 -7.57 2.62 -9.72
N ASP A 132 -7.44 1.34 -10.04
CA ASP A 132 -8.49 0.34 -9.80
C ASP A 132 -8.69 0.08 -8.29
N ASP A 133 -7.63 0.25 -7.50
CA ASP A 133 -7.65 0.13 -6.03
C ASP A 133 -8.09 1.41 -5.30
N SER A 134 -8.39 2.50 -6.04
CA SER A 134 -8.76 3.78 -5.45
C SER A 134 -9.83 3.65 -4.36
N ALA A 135 -9.60 4.35 -3.26
CA ALA A 135 -10.37 4.17 -2.03
C ALA A 135 -10.62 5.50 -1.32
N ILE A 136 -11.62 5.53 -0.44
CA ILE A 136 -11.77 6.60 0.55
C ILE A 136 -10.81 6.35 1.70
N GLY A 137 -9.89 7.28 1.93
CA GLY A 137 -8.89 7.20 2.98
C GLY A 137 -8.41 8.56 3.43
N VAL A 138 -7.30 8.57 4.17
CA VAL A 138 -6.61 9.80 4.60
C VAL A 138 -5.23 9.89 3.97
N PRO A 139 -4.74 11.08 3.59
CA PRO A 139 -3.51 11.28 2.82
C PRO A 139 -2.27 10.50 3.28
N LEU A 140 -2.13 10.28 4.59
CA LEU A 140 -0.99 9.55 5.15
C LEU A 140 -0.91 8.10 4.65
N GLN A 141 -2.03 7.50 4.25
CA GLN A 141 -2.09 6.10 3.81
C GLN A 141 -1.37 5.89 2.46
N ASP A 142 -1.53 6.79 1.49
CA ASP A 142 -0.80 6.73 0.21
C ASP A 142 0.71 6.89 0.40
N LEU A 143 1.12 7.75 1.34
CA LEU A 143 2.52 7.90 1.74
C LEU A 143 3.05 6.65 2.43
N ALA A 144 2.29 6.07 3.36
CA ALA A 144 2.67 4.85 4.06
C ALA A 144 2.81 3.64 3.12
N ILE A 145 1.94 3.54 2.11
CA ILE A 145 2.05 2.53 1.05
C ILE A 145 3.35 2.73 0.28
N SER A 146 3.63 3.96 -0.18
CA SER A 146 4.89 4.25 -0.90
C SER A 146 6.12 3.91 -0.06
N VAL A 147 6.13 4.32 1.23
CA VAL A 147 7.20 4.02 2.18
C VAL A 147 7.37 2.53 2.41
N TYR A 148 6.29 1.75 2.51
CA TYR A 148 6.38 0.29 2.60
C TYR A 148 7.27 -0.28 1.47
N TYR A 149 7.07 0.15 0.22
CA TYR A 149 7.84 -0.38 -0.91
C TYR A 149 9.27 0.14 -1.04
N VAL A 150 9.61 1.28 -0.44
CA VAL A 150 10.98 1.82 -0.46
C VAL A 150 11.74 1.61 0.85
N ARG A 151 11.10 1.04 1.89
CA ARG A 151 11.72 0.89 3.21
C ARG A 151 13.04 0.13 3.13
N GLY A 152 14.06 0.71 3.77
CA GLY A 152 15.43 0.20 3.78
C GLY A 152 16.30 0.70 2.62
N HIS A 153 15.74 1.43 1.65
CA HIS A 153 16.52 2.11 0.62
C HIS A 153 16.88 3.53 1.07
N GLU A 154 18.18 3.83 1.12
CA GLU A 154 18.71 5.10 1.62
C GLU A 154 18.19 6.29 0.81
N GLY A 155 17.68 7.32 1.50
CA GLY A 155 17.27 8.60 0.93
C GLY A 155 15.94 8.60 0.17
N LEU A 156 15.31 7.44 -0.06
CA LEU A 156 14.08 7.36 -0.85
C LEU A 156 12.84 7.84 -0.09
N GLU A 157 12.76 7.54 1.20
CA GLU A 157 11.66 7.96 2.08
C GLU A 157 11.74 9.47 2.37
N GLU A 158 12.94 9.98 2.64
CA GLU A 158 13.17 11.41 2.82
C GLU A 158 12.81 12.18 1.55
N ALA A 159 13.27 11.72 0.38
CA ALA A 159 12.96 12.38 -0.88
C ALA A 159 11.45 12.35 -1.21
N LEU A 160 10.76 11.23 -0.92
CA LEU A 160 9.31 11.15 -1.05
C LEU A 160 8.61 12.23 -0.21
N PHE A 161 8.99 12.37 1.05
CA PHE A 161 8.40 13.35 1.94
C PHE A 161 8.73 14.78 1.55
N ASP A 162 9.97 15.08 1.14
CA ASP A 162 10.38 16.38 0.63
C ASP A 162 9.56 16.76 -0.62
N GLY A 163 9.39 15.79 -1.53
CA GLY A 163 8.56 15.95 -2.72
C GLY A 163 7.11 16.28 -2.40
N TYR A 164 6.52 15.56 -1.45
CA TYR A 164 5.16 15.84 -0.98
C TYR A 164 5.05 17.23 -0.34
N ALA A 165 5.99 17.54 0.56
CA ALA A 165 6.07 18.81 1.29
C ALA A 165 6.27 20.02 0.37
N SER A 166 6.85 19.83 -0.82
CA SER A 166 7.04 20.88 -1.83
C SER A 166 5.72 21.42 -2.42
N VAL A 167 4.62 20.67 -2.28
CA VAL A 167 3.29 21.04 -2.78
C VAL A 167 2.35 21.38 -1.62
N ARG A 168 2.29 20.51 -0.60
CA ARG A 168 1.46 20.73 0.59
C ARG A 168 2.10 20.15 1.85
N PRO A 169 1.78 20.67 3.06
CA PRO A 169 2.34 20.13 4.30
C PRO A 169 2.08 18.63 4.45
N LEU A 170 3.06 17.91 5.02
CA LEU A 170 2.89 16.50 5.36
C LEU A 170 1.69 16.32 6.31
N PRO A 171 0.92 15.24 6.16
CA PRO A 171 -0.17 14.95 7.08
C PRO A 171 0.37 14.76 8.49
N ALA A 172 -0.29 15.35 9.49
CA ALA A 172 0.17 15.25 10.87
C ALA A 172 0.09 13.80 11.35
N ALA A 173 1.19 13.28 11.90
CA ALA A 173 1.26 11.99 12.58
C ALA A 173 2.45 11.96 13.52
N SER A 174 2.32 11.24 14.64
CA SER A 174 3.50 10.81 15.39
C SER A 174 4.27 9.76 14.58
N ARG A 175 5.53 9.52 14.96
CA ARG A 175 6.34 8.47 14.35
C ARG A 175 5.68 7.10 14.52
N GLU A 176 5.16 6.82 15.70
CA GLU A 176 4.51 5.55 16.05
C GLU A 176 3.22 5.34 15.25
N GLU A 177 2.42 6.40 15.08
CA GLU A 177 1.23 6.37 14.23
C GLU A 177 1.60 6.05 12.78
N PHE A 178 2.62 6.73 12.23
CA PHE A 178 3.06 6.48 10.86
C PHE A 178 3.56 5.04 10.67
N GLU A 179 4.42 4.55 11.56
CA GLU A 179 4.93 3.18 11.52
C GLU A 179 3.81 2.13 11.65
N GLY A 180 2.77 2.43 12.45
CA GLY A 180 1.56 1.59 12.53
C GLY A 180 0.78 1.52 11.22
N VAL A 181 0.65 2.65 10.50
CA VAL A 181 0.00 2.66 9.18
C VAL A 181 0.84 1.91 8.13
N VAL A 182 2.17 2.07 8.14
CA VAL A 182 3.08 1.31 7.26
C VAL A 182 3.00 -0.19 7.54
N ALA A 183 3.04 -0.59 8.81
CA ALA A 183 2.90 -1.99 9.21
C ALA A 183 1.52 -2.58 8.84
N GLY A 184 0.46 -1.76 8.84
CA GLY A 184 -0.87 -2.14 8.39
C GLY A 184 -0.87 -2.72 6.96
N ARG A 185 -0.04 -2.17 6.06
CA ARG A 185 0.10 -2.67 4.69
C ARG A 185 0.63 -4.11 4.64
N GLN A 186 1.50 -4.52 5.58
CA GLN A 186 1.99 -5.90 5.69
C GLN A 186 0.85 -6.90 6.00
N LEU A 187 -0.13 -6.48 6.81
CA LEU A 187 -1.29 -7.31 7.18
C LEU A 187 -2.31 -7.37 6.03
N LEU A 188 -2.57 -6.25 5.37
CA LEU A 188 -3.45 -6.20 4.20
C LEU A 188 -2.95 -7.13 3.09
N LEU A 189 -1.66 -7.04 2.74
CA LEU A 189 -1.07 -7.88 1.70
C LEU A 189 -1.00 -9.35 2.09
N LEU A 190 -0.82 -9.66 3.39
CA LEU A 190 -0.89 -11.03 3.88
C LEU A 190 -2.30 -11.61 3.71
N ASP A 191 -3.33 -10.82 4.02
CA ASP A 191 -4.73 -11.20 3.86
C ASP A 191 -5.09 -11.46 2.39
N ASP A 192 -4.72 -10.53 1.51
CA ASP A 192 -4.98 -10.63 0.07
C ASP A 192 -4.31 -11.86 -0.56
N LEU A 193 -3.09 -12.18 -0.12
CA LEU A 193 -2.35 -13.34 -0.60
C LEU A 193 -3.05 -14.68 -0.30
N VAL A 194 -3.96 -14.74 0.67
CA VAL A 194 -4.78 -15.94 0.94
C VAL A 194 -5.79 -16.20 -0.18
N ALA A 195 -6.30 -15.14 -0.82
CA ALA A 195 -7.33 -15.23 -1.84
C ALA A 195 -6.78 -15.26 -3.27
N THR A 196 -5.48 -15.02 -3.45
CA THR A 196 -4.91 -14.87 -4.80
C THR A 196 -4.99 -16.14 -5.64
N GLY A 197 -5.45 -15.99 -6.88
CA GLY A 197 -5.38 -17.03 -7.91
C GLY A 197 -4.06 -17.03 -8.70
N ASN A 198 -3.14 -16.11 -8.42
CA ASN A 198 -1.90 -15.96 -9.18
C ASN A 198 -0.86 -17.00 -8.71
N ALA A 199 -0.48 -17.91 -9.60
CA ALA A 199 0.46 -18.99 -9.31
C ALA A 199 1.84 -18.51 -8.81
N ALA A 200 2.34 -17.38 -9.32
CA ALA A 200 3.62 -16.82 -8.87
C ALA A 200 3.53 -16.29 -7.43
N LEU A 201 2.40 -15.68 -7.06
CA LEU A 201 2.13 -15.21 -5.70
C LEU A 201 1.90 -16.38 -4.73
N GLN A 202 1.18 -17.42 -5.17
CA GLN A 202 1.00 -18.65 -4.39
C GLN A 202 2.35 -19.34 -4.11
N ALA A 203 3.26 -19.36 -5.08
CA ALA A 203 4.59 -19.97 -4.91
C ALA A 203 5.43 -19.30 -3.81
N ILE A 204 5.19 -18.03 -3.49
CA ILE A 204 5.90 -17.31 -2.43
C ILE A 204 5.17 -17.32 -1.08
N PHE A 205 3.95 -17.86 -0.99
CA PHE A 205 3.07 -17.74 0.17
C PHE A 205 3.74 -18.14 1.49
N ALA A 206 4.27 -19.35 1.58
CA ALA A 206 4.90 -19.84 2.81
C ALA A 206 6.10 -18.99 3.25
N ARG A 207 6.87 -18.46 2.30
CA ARG A 207 8.00 -17.55 2.57
C ARG A 207 7.50 -16.17 3.00
N TYR A 208 6.44 -15.68 2.37
CA TYR A 208 5.79 -14.42 2.74
C TYR A 208 5.28 -14.47 4.18
N VAL A 209 4.64 -15.57 4.59
CA VAL A 209 4.16 -15.77 5.98
C VAL A 209 5.32 -15.73 6.98
N ARG A 210 6.43 -16.42 6.70
CA ARG A 210 7.64 -16.38 7.56
C ARG A 210 8.22 -14.97 7.67
N ASN A 211 8.35 -14.27 6.54
CA ASN A 211 8.85 -12.91 6.52
C ASN A 211 7.93 -11.96 7.29
N ALA A 212 6.61 -12.08 7.11
CA ALA A 212 5.63 -11.27 7.84
C ALA A 212 5.75 -11.48 9.35
N GLU A 213 5.95 -12.73 9.80
CA GLU A 213 6.19 -13.01 11.22
C GLU A 213 7.42 -12.28 11.76
N ILE A 214 8.56 -12.33 11.07
CA ILE A 214 9.80 -11.65 11.49
C ILE A 214 9.58 -10.13 11.57
N LYS A 215 9.03 -9.55 10.50
CA LYS A 215 8.81 -8.09 10.40
C LYS A 215 7.83 -7.58 11.46
N LEU A 216 6.73 -8.28 11.68
CA LEU A 216 5.72 -7.89 12.67
C LEU A 216 6.21 -8.07 14.12
N ARG A 217 7.03 -9.10 14.39
CA ARG A 217 7.71 -9.23 15.70
C ARG A 217 8.66 -8.07 15.96
N HIS A 218 9.46 -7.70 14.96
CA HIS A 218 10.35 -6.55 15.06
C HIS A 218 9.57 -5.26 15.31
N PHE A 219 8.53 -5.00 14.50
CA PHE A 219 7.66 -3.83 14.65
C PHE A 219 7.05 -3.74 16.05
N LEU A 220 6.49 -4.82 16.58
CA LEU A 220 5.91 -4.81 17.92
C LEU A 220 6.94 -4.60 19.03
N ALA A 221 8.19 -5.01 18.82
CA ALA A 221 9.27 -4.85 19.80
C ALA A 221 9.91 -3.45 19.76
N THR A 222 10.00 -2.82 18.59
CA THR A 222 10.77 -1.57 18.38
C THR A 222 9.92 -0.35 18.03
N GLY A 223 8.66 -0.57 17.66
CA GLY A 223 7.78 0.47 17.10
C GLY A 223 8.18 0.95 15.70
N ARG A 224 9.07 0.24 14.99
CA ARG A 224 9.50 0.58 13.63
C ARG A 224 9.28 -0.59 12.69
N PHE A 225 8.65 -0.36 11.54
CA PHE A 225 8.45 -1.39 10.53
C PHE A 225 9.63 -1.42 9.55
N GLU A 226 10.23 -2.61 9.37
CA GLU A 226 11.43 -2.79 8.57
C GLU A 226 11.33 -3.98 7.61
N HIS A 227 12.06 -3.90 6.50
CA HIS A 227 12.17 -4.98 5.53
C HIS A 227 13.48 -5.74 5.58
N ARG A 228 14.57 -5.08 6.00
CA ARG A 228 15.92 -5.66 6.05
C ARG A 228 16.23 -6.12 7.46
N LEU A 229 15.80 -7.33 7.79
CA LEU A 229 16.00 -7.97 9.10
C LEU A 229 16.64 -9.33 8.92
N GLU A 230 17.38 -9.78 9.93
CA GLU A 230 17.94 -11.13 9.94
C GLU A 230 16.83 -12.18 9.79
N GLY A 231 17.06 -13.16 8.90
CA GLY A 231 16.09 -14.21 8.58
C GLY A 231 15.00 -13.83 7.57
N VAL A 232 14.89 -12.56 7.15
CA VAL A 232 13.98 -12.19 6.06
C VAL A 232 14.58 -12.62 4.72
N GLU A 233 13.83 -13.44 3.99
CA GLU A 233 14.22 -13.97 2.69
C GLU A 233 13.72 -13.05 1.54
N THR A 234 14.47 -12.96 0.44
CA THR A 234 14.00 -12.27 -0.77
C THR A 234 12.82 -13.04 -1.39
N LEU A 235 11.77 -12.32 -1.80
CA LEU A 235 10.58 -12.93 -2.40
C LEU A 235 10.74 -13.24 -3.90
N TRP A 236 11.68 -12.56 -4.59
CA TRP A 236 11.93 -12.62 -6.04
C TRP A 236 13.41 -12.54 -6.38
#